data_AF-A0A7C7JW52-F1
#
_entry.id   AF-A0A7C7JW52-F1
#
_cell.length_a   1.000
_cell.length_b   1.000
_cell.length_c   1.000
_cell.angle_alpha   90.00
_cell.angle_beta   90.00
_cell.angle_gamma   90.00
#
_symmetry.space_group_name_H-M   'P 1'
#
loop_
_entity.id
_entity.type
_entity.pdbx_description
1 polymer ?
#
loop_
_entity_poly.entity_id
_entity_poly.type
_entity_poly.pdbx_seq_one_letter_code
_entity_poly.pdbx_strand_id
1 'polypeptide(L)'
;EGVDLIPKMDKELEIFKDRIDEHHTMIFYYKFASLHFGAGNNKACIFYLDKIISNKSLTMREDLLCFSRVLNLVAHYEAGLDYHLETLLRTTYKFLIQMNELHEVQKEMIKFIRNLQDIYPQDIKKAFESLLEKLKVYEDHPFERRAFLYLDIISWLESKVENKPVDQVIREKFLQENH
;
A
#
# COMPACT_ATOMS: atom_id res chain seq x y z
N GLU A 1 -10.18 -15.47 7.26
CA GLU A 1 -11.57 -15.10 6.90
C GLU A 1 -11.63 -14.15 5.70
N GLY A 2 -11.11 -12.92 5.77
CA GLY A 2 -11.18 -11.99 4.61
C GLY A 2 -10.43 -12.47 3.35
N VAL A 3 -9.26 -13.08 3.52
CA VAL A 3 -8.45 -13.62 2.43
C VAL A 3 -9.14 -14.79 1.72
N ASP A 4 -9.93 -15.58 2.44
CA ASP A 4 -10.59 -16.79 1.90
C ASP A 4 -11.70 -16.46 0.89
N LEU A 5 -12.22 -15.23 0.94
CA LEU A 5 -13.23 -14.73 0.01
C LEU A 5 -12.64 -14.20 -1.30
N ILE A 6 -11.35 -13.84 -1.32
CA ILE A 6 -10.68 -13.22 -2.47
C ILE A 6 -10.81 -14.08 -3.73
N PRO A 7 -10.56 -15.40 -3.73
CA PRO A 7 -10.66 -16.21 -4.96
C PRO A 7 -12.06 -16.21 -5.58
N LYS A 8 -13.11 -16.09 -4.76
CA LYS A 8 -14.49 -15.99 -5.25
C LYS A 8 -14.74 -14.61 -5.84
N MET A 9 -14.34 -13.55 -5.13
CA MET A 9 -14.53 -12.17 -5.57
C MET A 9 -13.73 -11.86 -6.85
N ASP A 10 -12.51 -12.35 -6.98
CA ASP A 10 -11.66 -12.19 -8.17
C ASP A 10 -12.30 -12.83 -9.40
N LYS A 11 -12.93 -14.01 -9.24
CA LYS A 11 -13.72 -14.65 -10.30
C LYS A 11 -14.95 -13.84 -10.68
N GLU A 12 -15.68 -13.32 -9.70
CA GLU A 12 -16.86 -12.48 -9.96
C GLU A 12 -16.47 -11.17 -10.66
N LEU A 13 -15.35 -10.56 -10.29
CA LEU A 13 -14.83 -9.36 -10.96
C LEU A 13 -14.55 -9.61 -12.45
N GLU A 14 -13.95 -10.74 -12.79
CA GLU A 14 -13.71 -11.10 -14.19
C GLU A 14 -15.02 -11.29 -14.98
N ILE A 15 -16.07 -11.84 -14.34
CA ILE A 15 -17.40 -12.00 -14.95
C ILE A 15 -18.05 -10.63 -15.21
N PHE A 16 -17.83 -9.66 -14.33
CA PHE A 16 -18.42 -8.33 -14.41
C PHE A 16 -17.51 -7.27 -15.04
N LYS A 17 -16.37 -7.65 -15.63
CA LYS A 17 -15.40 -6.70 -16.18
C LYS A 17 -15.96 -5.74 -17.24
N ASP A 18 -16.97 -6.17 -17.99
CA ASP A 18 -17.63 -5.34 -19.01
C ASP A 18 -18.65 -4.36 -18.42
N ARG A 19 -18.97 -4.52 -17.12
CA ARG A 19 -19.95 -3.70 -16.37
C ARG A 19 -19.31 -2.85 -15.28
N ILE A 20 -18.07 -3.14 -14.92
CA ILE A 20 -17.29 -2.43 -13.91
C ILE A 20 -16.18 -1.69 -14.63
N ASP A 21 -16.04 -0.39 -14.36
CA ASP A 21 -14.94 0.35 -14.96
C ASP A 21 -13.57 -0.14 -14.43
N GLU A 22 -12.53 0.18 -15.20
CA GLU A 22 -11.17 -0.21 -14.88
C GLU A 22 -10.69 0.35 -13.53
N HIS A 23 -11.13 1.55 -13.17
CA HIS A 23 -10.74 2.20 -11.91
C HIS A 23 -11.22 1.41 -10.69
N HIS A 24 -12.49 1.00 -10.68
CA HIS A 24 -13.06 0.18 -9.61
C HIS A 24 -12.37 -1.18 -9.51
N THR A 25 -12.06 -1.80 -10.66
CA THR A 25 -11.32 -3.08 -10.68
C THR A 25 -9.95 -2.94 -10.01
N MET A 26 -9.21 -1.86 -10.31
CA MET A 26 -7.91 -1.61 -9.66
C MET A 26 -8.03 -1.35 -8.16
N ILE A 27 -9.11 -0.68 -7.71
CA ILE A 27 -9.39 -0.52 -6.28
C ILE A 27 -9.61 -1.87 -5.60
N PHE A 28 -10.32 -2.81 -6.26
CA PHE A 28 -10.49 -4.15 -5.71
C PHE A 28 -9.17 -4.91 -5.60
N TYR A 29 -8.34 -4.88 -6.66
CA TYR A 29 -7.01 -5.49 -6.59
C TYR A 29 -6.16 -4.89 -5.47
N TYR A 30 -6.25 -3.58 -5.25
CA TYR A 30 -5.52 -2.93 -4.18
C TYR A 30 -6.00 -3.41 -2.79
N LYS A 31 -7.32 -3.59 -2.62
CA LYS A 31 -7.89 -4.15 -1.39
C LYS A 31 -7.47 -5.60 -1.18
N PHE A 32 -7.45 -6.42 -2.23
CA PHE A 32 -6.96 -7.80 -2.14
C PHE A 32 -5.49 -7.85 -1.76
N ALA A 33 -4.66 -7.00 -2.38
CA ALA A 33 -3.25 -6.87 -2.04
C ALA A 33 -3.07 -6.51 -0.56
N SER A 34 -3.78 -5.49 -0.09
CA SER A 34 -3.74 -5.03 1.31
C SER A 34 -4.15 -6.13 2.29
N LEU A 35 -5.21 -6.89 1.99
CA LEU A 35 -5.66 -8.03 2.81
C LEU A 35 -4.62 -9.15 2.85
N HIS A 36 -4.04 -9.51 1.69
CA HIS A 36 -2.99 -10.51 1.64
C HIS A 36 -1.75 -10.08 2.42
N PHE A 37 -1.32 -8.84 2.24
CA PHE A 37 -0.19 -8.28 2.95
C PHE A 37 -0.40 -8.27 4.47
N GLY A 38 -1.59 -7.87 4.91
CA GLY A 38 -1.98 -7.90 6.31
C GLY A 38 -1.97 -9.29 6.93
N ALA A 39 -2.32 -10.31 6.16
CA ALA A 39 -2.25 -11.71 6.56
C ALA A 39 -0.85 -12.33 6.42
N GLY A 40 0.19 -11.54 6.08
CA GLY A 40 1.55 -12.03 5.84
C GLY A 40 1.75 -12.77 4.51
N ASN A 41 0.74 -12.80 3.64
CA ASN A 41 0.79 -13.43 2.32
C ASN A 41 1.45 -12.52 1.27
N ASN A 42 2.73 -12.17 1.50
CA ASN A 42 3.44 -11.16 0.71
C ASN A 42 3.48 -11.46 -0.80
N LYS A 43 3.63 -12.73 -1.20
CA LYS A 43 3.63 -13.12 -2.63
C LYS A 43 2.29 -12.84 -3.32
N ALA A 44 1.18 -13.10 -2.64
CA ALA A 44 -0.15 -12.83 -3.17
C ALA A 44 -0.44 -11.32 -3.19
N CYS A 45 0.07 -10.57 -2.20
CA CYS A 45 0.07 -9.11 -2.23
C CYS A 45 0.74 -8.58 -3.50
N ILE A 46 2.00 -8.99 -3.74
CA ILE A 46 2.78 -8.59 -4.92
C ILE A 46 2.00 -8.91 -6.22
N PHE A 47 1.43 -10.11 -6.31
CA PHE A 47 0.64 -10.51 -7.48
C PHE A 47 -0.49 -9.54 -7.81
N TYR A 48 -1.27 -9.11 -6.81
CA TYR A 48 -2.36 -8.15 -7.05
C TYR A 48 -1.85 -6.73 -7.30
N LEU A 49 -0.74 -6.31 -6.68
CA LEU A 49 -0.14 -5.01 -6.94
C LEU A 49 0.45 -4.91 -8.34
N ASP A 50 1.02 -5.99 -8.86
CA ASP A 50 1.56 -6.03 -10.21
C ASP A 50 0.45 -5.85 -11.26
N LYS A 51 -0.78 -6.33 -11.01
CA LYS A 51 -1.94 -6.05 -11.89
C LYS A 51 -2.25 -4.56 -11.99
N ILE A 52 -2.02 -3.80 -10.90
CA ILE A 52 -2.24 -2.35 -10.88
C ILE A 52 -1.06 -1.62 -11.52
N ILE A 53 0.17 -1.97 -11.14
CA ILE A 53 1.40 -1.28 -11.57
C ILE A 53 1.69 -1.51 -13.05
N SER A 54 1.32 -2.67 -13.59
CA SER A 54 1.49 -2.99 -15.02
C SER A 54 0.39 -2.40 -15.91
N ASN A 55 -0.67 -1.86 -15.32
CA ASN A 55 -1.74 -1.21 -16.06
C ASN A 55 -1.25 0.12 -16.65
N LYS A 56 -1.45 0.31 -17.96
CA LYS A 56 -1.00 1.50 -18.71
C LYS A 56 -2.12 2.50 -19.01
N SER A 57 -3.31 2.31 -18.46
CA SER A 57 -4.46 3.16 -18.71
C SER A 57 -4.27 4.55 -18.09
N LEU A 58 -4.49 5.59 -18.91
CA LEU A 58 -4.33 7.00 -18.53
C LEU A 58 -5.40 7.49 -17.55
N THR A 59 -6.47 6.73 -17.34
CA THR A 59 -7.55 7.07 -16.41
C THR A 59 -7.22 6.69 -14.97
N MET A 60 -6.10 5.98 -14.75
CA MET A 60 -5.71 5.56 -13.41
C MET A 60 -5.25 6.74 -12.58
N ARG A 61 -5.83 6.84 -11.37
CA ARG A 61 -5.43 7.89 -10.45
C ARG A 61 -3.98 7.66 -9.99
N GLU A 62 -3.17 8.71 -10.12
CA GLU A 62 -1.74 8.69 -9.78
C GLU A 62 -1.50 8.36 -8.30
N ASP A 63 -2.45 8.69 -7.42
CA ASP A 63 -2.44 8.35 -5.99
C ASP A 63 -2.42 6.82 -5.75
N LEU A 64 -3.32 6.08 -6.39
CA LEU A 64 -3.41 4.63 -6.26
C LEU A 64 -2.14 3.94 -6.74
N LEU A 65 -1.56 4.43 -7.84
CA LEU A 65 -0.28 3.91 -8.36
C LEU A 65 0.88 4.19 -7.40
N CYS A 66 0.91 5.39 -6.80
CA CYS A 66 1.88 5.74 -5.77
C CYS A 66 1.82 4.76 -4.59
N PHE A 67 0.63 4.58 -4.01
CA PHE A 67 0.44 3.66 -2.87
C PHE A 67 0.74 2.21 -3.25
N SER A 68 0.31 1.77 -4.43
CA SER A 68 0.57 0.42 -4.94
C SER A 68 2.06 0.14 -5.04
N ARG A 69 2.85 1.07 -5.58
CA ARG A 69 4.31 0.90 -5.71
C ARG A 69 5.03 0.89 -4.38
N VAL A 70 4.63 1.75 -3.43
CA VAL A 70 5.24 1.74 -2.09
C VAL A 70 4.89 0.44 -1.36
N LEU A 71 3.63 0.01 -1.38
CA LEU A 71 3.22 -1.26 -0.78
C LEU A 71 3.94 -2.44 -1.43
N ASN A 72 4.15 -2.39 -2.75
CA ASN A 72 4.86 -3.46 -3.48
C ASN A 72 6.33 -3.54 -3.05
N LEU A 73 7.00 -2.40 -2.87
CA LEU A 73 8.37 -2.35 -2.36
C LEU A 73 8.47 -3.02 -0.99
N VAL A 74 7.54 -2.69 -0.09
CA VAL A 74 7.54 -3.26 1.26
C VAL A 74 7.19 -4.75 1.24
N ALA A 75 6.24 -5.19 0.42
CA ALA A 75 5.88 -6.60 0.29
C ALA A 75 7.05 -7.44 -0.25
N HIS A 76 7.86 -6.89 -1.18
CA HIS A 76 9.09 -7.54 -1.64
C HIS A 76 10.13 -7.68 -0.53
N TYR A 77 10.32 -6.62 0.26
CA TYR A 77 11.22 -6.64 1.40
C TYR A 77 10.80 -7.71 2.43
N GLU A 78 9.53 -7.72 2.83
CA GLU A 78 8.97 -8.69 3.79
C GLU A 78 8.97 -10.13 3.25
N ALA A 79 8.95 -10.32 1.93
CA ALA A 79 9.07 -11.63 1.31
C ALA A 79 10.52 -12.15 1.21
N GLY A 80 11.52 -11.33 1.58
CA GLY A 80 12.94 -11.64 1.39
C GLY A 80 13.35 -11.76 -0.08
N LEU A 81 12.65 -11.06 -0.98
CA LEU A 81 12.87 -11.10 -2.43
C LEU A 81 13.93 -10.05 -2.84
N ASP A 82 15.12 -10.15 -2.26
CA ASP A 82 16.16 -9.10 -2.29
C ASP A 82 16.70 -8.81 -3.70
N TYR A 83 16.72 -9.81 -4.59
CA TYR A 83 17.32 -9.71 -5.92
C TYR A 83 16.70 -8.61 -6.81
N HIS A 84 15.45 -8.23 -6.54
CA HIS A 84 14.74 -7.21 -7.32
C HIS A 84 14.56 -5.88 -6.57
N LEU A 85 14.93 -5.80 -5.29
CA LEU A 85 14.57 -4.69 -4.42
C LEU A 85 15.20 -3.37 -4.87
N GLU A 86 16.50 -3.37 -5.23
CA GLU A 86 17.19 -2.17 -5.72
C GLU A 86 16.55 -1.60 -7.00
N THR A 87 16.22 -2.49 -7.94
CA THR A 87 15.56 -2.08 -9.19
C THR A 87 14.14 -1.58 -8.94
N LEU A 88 13.39 -2.25 -8.07
CA LEU A 88 12.05 -1.84 -7.67
C LEU A 88 12.07 -0.47 -6.98
N LEU A 89 13.05 -0.24 -6.11
CA LEU A 89 13.24 1.00 -5.41
C LEU A 89 13.56 2.14 -6.38
N ARG A 90 14.52 1.94 -7.29
CA ARG A 90 14.89 2.94 -8.31
C ARG A 90 13.72 3.30 -9.23
N THR A 91 12.98 2.28 -9.70
CA THR A 91 11.84 2.50 -10.59
C THR A 91 10.66 3.16 -9.88
N THR A 92 10.43 2.80 -8.61
CA THR A 92 9.42 3.45 -7.75
C THR A 92 9.78 4.90 -7.51
N TYR A 93 11.01 5.21 -7.09
CA TYR A 93 11.46 6.58 -6.88
C TYR A 93 11.31 7.43 -8.16
N LYS A 94 11.76 6.92 -9.31
CA LYS A 94 11.62 7.60 -10.60
C LYS A 94 10.16 7.90 -10.94
N PHE A 95 9.25 6.95 -10.70
CA PHE A 95 7.83 7.17 -10.92
C PHE A 95 7.28 8.29 -10.03
N LEU A 96 7.59 8.25 -8.73
CA LEU A 96 7.03 9.20 -7.76
C LEU A 96 7.48 10.65 -8.03
N ILE A 97 8.72 10.89 -8.45
CA ILE A 97 9.21 12.24 -8.78
C ILE A 97 8.66 12.79 -10.10
N GLN A 98 8.04 11.94 -10.92
CA GLN A 98 7.42 12.31 -12.20
C GLN A 98 5.92 12.60 -12.08
N MET A 99 5.32 12.45 -10.90
CA MET A 99 3.92 12.76 -10.65
C MET A 99 3.66 14.27 -10.81
N ASN A 100 2.54 14.63 -11.44
CA ASN A 100 2.24 16.02 -11.78
C ASN A 100 1.78 16.83 -10.57
N GLU A 101 0.96 16.22 -9.70
CA GLU A 101 0.44 16.86 -8.50
C GLU A 101 0.90 16.08 -7.27
N LEU A 102 1.84 16.66 -6.52
CA LEU A 102 2.36 16.10 -5.29
C LEU A 102 1.61 16.66 -4.07
N HIS A 103 0.76 15.82 -3.52
CA HIS A 103 0.14 15.97 -2.20
C HIS A 103 1.16 15.72 -1.08
N GLU A 104 0.87 16.19 0.14
CA GLU A 104 1.83 16.09 1.25
C GLU A 104 2.15 14.65 1.61
N VAL A 105 1.15 13.75 1.59
CA VAL A 105 1.36 12.31 1.81
C VAL A 105 2.34 11.74 0.79
N GLN A 106 2.22 12.11 -0.49
CA GLN A 106 3.10 11.61 -1.55
C GLN A 106 4.53 12.15 -1.41
N LYS A 107 4.70 13.39 -0.94
CA LYS A 107 6.02 13.96 -0.63
C LYS A 107 6.72 13.19 0.47
N GLU A 108 5.99 12.82 1.53
CA GLU A 108 6.53 11.98 2.60
C GLU A 108 6.89 10.57 2.09
N MET A 109 6.08 10.00 1.19
CA MET A 109 6.40 8.73 0.53
C MET A 109 7.67 8.81 -0.32
N ILE A 110 7.87 9.89 -1.10
CA ILE A 110 9.11 10.10 -1.87
C ILE A 110 10.33 10.17 -0.95
N LYS A 111 10.23 10.94 0.14
CA LYS A 111 11.31 11.07 1.13
C LYS A 111 11.62 9.71 1.76
N PHE A 112 10.60 8.95 2.12
CA PHE A 112 10.74 7.61 2.67
C PHE A 112 11.48 6.68 1.70
N ILE A 113 11.04 6.58 0.44
CA ILE A 113 11.68 5.73 -0.58
C ILE A 113 13.12 6.16 -0.82
N ARG A 114 13.40 7.46 -0.85
CA ARG A 114 14.77 7.98 -0.98
C ARG A 114 15.65 7.61 0.22
N ASN A 115 15.11 7.59 1.43
CA ASN A 115 15.88 7.21 2.61
C ASN A 115 16.11 5.69 2.68
N LEU A 116 15.26 4.89 2.03
CA LEU A 116 15.43 3.43 1.95
C LEU A 116 16.60 2.99 1.05
N GLN A 117 17.12 3.83 0.15
CA GLN A 117 18.22 3.41 -0.75
C GLN A 117 19.52 3.08 0.02
N ASP A 118 19.71 3.73 1.17
CA ASP A 118 20.93 3.67 1.98
C ASP A 118 20.70 2.97 3.34
N ILE A 119 19.55 2.30 3.51
CA ILE A 119 19.11 1.80 4.82
C ILE A 119 19.52 0.33 5.02
N TYR A 120 20.01 0.03 6.22
CA TYR A 120 20.25 -1.36 6.63
C TYR A 120 18.94 -2.02 7.09
N PRO A 121 18.79 -3.36 6.94
CA PRO A 121 17.57 -4.07 7.35
C PRO A 121 17.10 -3.76 8.79
N GLN A 122 18.05 -3.58 9.70
CA GLN A 122 17.81 -3.24 11.11
C GLN A 122 17.21 -1.84 11.34
N ASP A 123 17.37 -0.90 10.39
CA ASP A 123 16.91 0.48 10.50
C ASP A 123 15.58 0.71 9.74
N ILE A 124 15.09 -0.29 9.01
CA ILE A 124 13.80 -0.22 8.30
C ILE A 124 12.64 -0.02 9.26
N LYS A 125 12.66 -0.67 10.43
CA LYS A 125 11.62 -0.46 11.44
C LYS A 125 11.53 1.01 11.86
N LYS A 126 12.68 1.65 12.10
CA LYS A 126 12.72 3.09 12.43
C LYS A 126 12.23 3.96 11.29
N ALA A 127 12.49 3.57 10.04
CA ALA A 127 11.97 4.30 8.88
C ALA A 127 10.44 4.20 8.79
N PHE A 128 9.86 3.04 9.12
CA PHE A 128 8.40 2.90 9.22
C PHE A 128 7.82 3.72 10.37
N GLU A 129 8.47 3.74 11.54
CA GLU A 129 8.08 4.60 12.67
C GLU A 129 8.06 6.08 12.25
N SER A 130 9.13 6.54 11.59
CA SER A 130 9.21 7.92 11.12
C SER A 130 8.15 8.24 10.05
N LEU A 131 7.90 7.33 9.11
CA LEU A 131 6.83 7.51 8.12
C LEU A 131 5.46 7.55 8.79
N LEU A 132 5.20 6.68 9.76
CA LEU A 132 3.95 6.65 10.51
C LEU A 132 3.67 7.97 11.22
N GLU A 133 4.65 8.48 11.95
CA GLU A 133 4.54 9.77 12.63
C GLU A 133 4.22 10.91 11.65
N LYS A 134 4.84 10.90 10.47
CA LYS A 134 4.57 11.89 9.43
C LYS A 134 3.18 11.75 8.84
N LEU A 135 2.74 10.53 8.54
CA LEU A 135 1.43 10.29 7.94
C LEU A 135 0.27 10.55 8.89
N LYS A 136 0.42 10.28 10.20
CA LYS A 136 -0.61 10.55 11.22
C LYS A 136 -1.05 12.02 11.27
N VAL A 137 -0.14 12.96 10.97
CA VAL A 137 -0.48 14.40 10.92
C VAL A 137 -1.50 14.71 9.82
N TYR A 138 -1.59 13.88 8.78
CA TYR A 138 -2.48 14.09 7.65
C TYR A 138 -3.80 13.29 7.72
N GLU A 139 -3.98 12.46 8.76
CA GLU A 139 -5.16 11.60 8.93
C GLU A 139 -6.47 12.40 9.00
N ASP A 140 -6.47 13.49 9.78
CA ASP A 140 -7.60 14.42 9.92
C ASP A 140 -7.55 15.60 8.93
N HIS A 141 -6.55 15.64 8.04
CA HIS A 141 -6.36 16.79 7.16
C HIS A 141 -7.41 16.81 6.04
N PRO A 142 -8.18 17.91 5.88
CA PRO A 142 -9.39 17.93 5.02
C PRO A 142 -9.11 17.62 3.54
N PHE A 143 -7.90 17.91 3.07
CA PHE A 143 -7.50 17.68 1.68
C PHE A 143 -6.68 16.40 1.48
N GLU A 144 -6.03 15.89 2.52
CA GLU A 144 -5.11 14.74 2.43
C GLU A 144 -5.77 13.44 2.91
N ARG A 145 -6.87 13.53 3.67
CA ARG A 145 -7.64 12.37 4.16
C ARG A 145 -8.03 11.37 3.06
N ARG A 146 -8.15 11.83 1.81
CA ARG A 146 -8.43 10.98 0.65
C ARG A 146 -7.36 9.92 0.38
N ALA A 147 -6.10 10.21 0.69
CA ALA A 147 -5.01 9.24 0.60
C ALA A 147 -5.27 7.99 1.47
N PHE A 148 -5.91 8.19 2.61
CA PHE A 148 -6.20 7.14 3.60
C PHE A 148 -7.50 6.37 3.30
N LEU A 149 -8.28 6.79 2.30
CA LEU A 149 -9.50 6.06 1.90
C LEU A 149 -9.22 4.73 1.21
N TYR A 150 -8.02 4.56 0.64
CA TYR A 150 -7.67 3.35 -0.11
C TYR A 150 -6.95 2.30 0.73
N LEU A 151 -6.21 2.76 1.73
CA LEU A 151 -5.40 1.95 2.62
C LEU A 151 -5.51 2.55 4.01
N ASP A 152 -5.82 1.72 4.99
CA ASP A 152 -5.47 2.05 6.36
C ASP A 152 -3.95 1.82 6.54
N ILE A 153 -3.16 2.66 5.84
CA ILE A 153 -1.69 2.59 5.83
C ILE A 153 -1.15 2.85 7.23
N ILE A 154 -1.93 3.61 8.03
CA ILE A 154 -1.67 3.88 9.43
C ILE A 154 -1.78 2.58 10.23
N SER A 155 -2.90 1.84 10.16
CA SER A 155 -3.03 0.56 10.85
C SER A 155 -1.99 -0.46 10.42
N TRP A 156 -1.63 -0.47 9.13
CA TRP A 156 -0.53 -1.31 8.68
C TRP A 156 0.81 -0.89 9.31
N LEU A 157 1.19 0.38 9.22
CA LEU A 157 2.44 0.87 9.81
C LEU A 157 2.47 0.60 11.32
N GLU A 158 1.37 0.85 12.03
CA GLU A 158 1.20 0.52 13.46
C GLU A 158 1.42 -0.97 13.72
N SER A 159 0.86 -1.85 12.90
CA SER A 159 1.07 -3.29 13.02
C SER A 159 2.56 -3.67 12.97
N LYS A 160 3.34 -2.97 12.13
CA LYS A 160 4.79 -3.19 12.01
C LYS A 160 5.58 -2.57 13.15
N VAL A 161 5.19 -1.38 13.61
CA VAL A 161 5.81 -0.73 14.76
C VAL A 161 5.59 -1.55 16.05
N GLU A 162 4.36 -1.99 16.27
CA GLU A 162 3.94 -2.76 17.43
C GLU A 162 4.26 -4.26 17.35
N ASN A 163 4.68 -4.73 16.17
CA ASN A 163 4.94 -6.14 15.89
C ASN A 163 3.72 -7.04 16.21
N LYS A 164 2.55 -6.64 15.70
CA LYS A 164 1.29 -7.36 15.81
C LYS A 164 0.66 -7.57 14.42
N PRO A 165 -0.25 -8.54 14.27
CA PRO A 165 -1.03 -8.68 13.04
C PRO A 165 -1.88 -7.43 12.75
N VAL A 166 -2.00 -7.02 11.49
CA VAL A 166 -2.74 -5.79 11.13
C VAL A 166 -4.24 -5.92 11.41
N ASP A 167 -4.80 -7.11 11.30
CA ASP A 167 -6.20 -7.40 11.62
C ASP A 167 -6.48 -7.17 13.11
N GLN A 168 -5.50 -7.44 13.97
CA GLN A 168 -5.58 -7.09 15.38
C GLN A 168 -5.62 -5.57 15.58
N VAL A 169 -4.72 -4.81 14.92
CA VAL A 169 -4.69 -3.34 15.03
C VAL A 169 -6.00 -2.71 14.55
N ILE A 170 -6.51 -3.15 13.39
CA ILE A 170 -7.79 -2.68 12.83
C ILE A 170 -8.94 -2.99 13.80
N ARG A 171 -8.96 -4.19 14.40
CA ARG A 171 -9.97 -4.57 15.38
C ARG A 171 -9.88 -3.72 16.64
N GLU A 172 -8.68 -3.46 17.16
CA GLU A 172 -8.46 -2.63 18.34
C GLU A 172 -8.95 -1.20 18.10
N LYS A 173 -8.63 -0.60 16.95
CA LYS A 173 -9.14 0.73 16.54
C LYS A 173 -10.66 0.78 16.45
N PHE A 174 -11.27 -0.18 15.77
CA PHE A 174 -12.73 -0.26 15.65
C PHE A 174 -13.41 -0.36 17.03
N LEU A 175 -12.82 -1.09 17.99
CA LEU A 175 -13.36 -1.19 19.34
C LEU A 175 -13.17 0.11 20.15
N GLN A 176 -12.12 0.89 19.90
CA GLN A 176 -11.88 2.18 20.55
C GLN A 176 -12.78 3.30 20.00
N GLU A 177 -13.08 3.32 18.70
CA GLU A 177 -13.95 4.32 18.08
C GLU A 177 -15.45 4.15 18.41
N ASN A 178 -15.87 2.93 18.76
CA ASN A 178 -17.25 2.61 19.12
C ASN A 178 -17.53 2.69 20.64
N HIS A 179 -16.62 3.29 21.41
CA HIS A 179 -16.74 3.57 22.84
C HIS A 179 -16.70 5.07 23.11
#